data_AF-A0A0P1A2I8-F1
#
_entry.id   AF-A0A0P1A2I8-F1
#
_cell.length_a   1.000
_cell.length_b   1.000
_cell.length_c   1.000
_cell.angle_alpha   90.00
_cell.angle_beta   90.00
_cell.angle_gamma   90.00
#
_symmetry.space_group_name_H-M   'P 1'
#
loop_
_entity.id
_entity.type
_entity.pdbx_description
1 polymer ?
#
loop_
_entity_poly.entity_id
_entity_poly.type
_entity_poly.pdbx_seq_one_letter_code
_entity_poly.pdbx_strand_id
1 'polypeptide(L)'
;ALTEHRSGTSAADAGLTQSVQRLFYDMTQTVEPIAPFLLLNNLRRLAPQFAEQDRSGGFAQQDADEAWTQLISALRTTLASDGSRSRIDQLMSIGLQKTLTNTENESESPSTSSESVLKLECNISGTTNFLASGILDNLDQQIEKTSPSLGRVAIYKQKTRISRLPTYLAIHMVRFYWRRDIQKKAKIMRKVKFP
;
A
#
# COMPACT_ATOMS: atom_id res chain seq x y z
N ALA A 1 -3.36 -7.60 -23.01
CA ALA A 1 -2.64 -7.11 -21.81
C ALA A 1 -2.55 -8.16 -20.69
N LEU A 2 -3.51 -9.09 -20.55
CA LEU A 2 -3.45 -10.18 -19.54
C LEU A 2 -2.82 -11.48 -20.05
N THR A 3 -2.37 -11.52 -21.31
CA THR A 3 -1.97 -12.76 -22.02
C THR A 3 -0.46 -13.01 -22.06
N GLU A 4 0.35 -12.07 -21.60
CA GLU A 4 1.81 -12.13 -21.72
C GLU A 4 2.47 -12.30 -20.34
N HIS A 5 3.11 -13.45 -20.14
CA HIS A 5 3.80 -13.81 -18.89
C HIS A 5 5.31 -13.55 -18.99
N ARG A 6 5.90 -12.97 -17.94
CA ARG A 6 7.37 -12.81 -17.81
C ARG A 6 8.04 -14.11 -17.33
N SER A 7 9.20 -14.45 -17.89
CA SER A 7 10.02 -15.55 -17.35
C SER A 7 10.63 -15.14 -16.01
N GLY A 8 10.55 -16.03 -15.01
CA GLY A 8 10.92 -15.76 -13.61
C GLY A 8 9.75 -15.48 -12.65
N THR A 9 8.51 -15.54 -13.14
CA THR A 9 7.30 -15.34 -12.31
C THR A 9 6.95 -16.59 -11.51
N SER A 10 6.64 -16.44 -10.22
CA SER A 10 6.17 -17.56 -9.38
C SER A 10 4.88 -18.16 -9.95
N ALA A 11 4.79 -19.49 -9.96
CA ALA A 11 3.57 -20.19 -10.37
C ALA A 11 2.35 -19.80 -9.52
N ALA A 12 2.57 -19.44 -8.26
CA ALA A 12 1.52 -18.96 -7.36
C ALA A 12 1.00 -17.58 -7.79
N ASP A 13 1.88 -16.65 -8.15
CA ASP A 13 1.50 -15.31 -8.64
C ASP A 13 0.74 -15.43 -9.97
N ALA A 14 1.25 -16.26 -10.89
CA ALA A 14 0.60 -16.49 -12.18
C ALA A 14 -0.80 -17.11 -12.02
N GLY A 15 -0.94 -18.09 -11.12
CA GLY A 15 -2.23 -18.69 -10.78
C GLY A 15 -3.21 -17.68 -10.17
N LEU A 16 -2.72 -16.78 -9.30
CA LEU A 16 -3.55 -15.72 -8.74
C LEU A 16 -4.01 -14.75 -9.84
N THR A 17 -3.11 -14.26 -10.68
CA THR A 17 -3.46 -13.37 -11.80
C THR A 17 -4.44 -14.00 -12.79
N GLN A 18 -4.25 -15.27 -13.14
CA GLN A 18 -5.18 -15.98 -14.04
C GLN A 18 -6.57 -16.11 -13.41
N SER A 19 -6.65 -16.37 -12.09
CA SER A 19 -7.93 -16.44 -11.39
C SER A 19 -8.64 -15.08 -11.33
N VAL A 20 -7.89 -13.98 -11.22
CA VAL A 20 -8.44 -12.62 -11.35
C VAL A 20 -9.00 -12.41 -12.76
N GLN A 21 -8.20 -12.69 -13.80
CA GLN A 21 -8.65 -12.57 -15.19
C GLN A 21 -9.94 -13.37 -15.43
N ARG A 22 -10.00 -14.60 -14.94
CA ARG A 22 -11.16 -15.47 -15.10
C ARG A 22 -12.39 -14.91 -14.38
N LEU A 23 -12.23 -14.46 -13.14
CA LEU A 23 -13.33 -13.86 -12.38
C LEU A 23 -13.91 -12.64 -13.10
N PHE A 24 -13.06 -11.72 -13.58
CA PHE A 24 -13.51 -10.56 -14.34
C PHE A 24 -14.21 -10.96 -15.63
N TYR A 25 -13.68 -11.96 -16.37
CA TYR A 25 -14.35 -12.48 -17.57
C TYR A 25 -15.74 -13.01 -17.22
N ASP A 26 -15.86 -13.90 -16.23
CA ASP A 26 -17.16 -14.49 -15.85
C ASP A 26 -18.16 -13.39 -15.39
N MET A 27 -17.70 -12.37 -14.65
CA MET A 27 -18.53 -11.21 -14.25
C MET A 27 -19.05 -10.40 -15.44
N THR A 28 -18.37 -10.38 -16.58
CA THR A 28 -18.89 -9.71 -17.79
C THR A 28 -19.99 -10.52 -18.51
N GLN A 29 -20.13 -11.82 -18.19
CA GLN A 29 -21.06 -12.71 -18.86
C GLN A 29 -22.42 -12.83 -18.16
N THR A 30 -22.57 -12.27 -16.96
CA THR A 30 -23.80 -12.39 -16.17
C THR A 30 -24.03 -11.17 -15.29
N VAL A 31 -25.30 -10.96 -14.92
CA VAL A 31 -25.72 -10.00 -13.90
C VAL A 31 -25.88 -10.64 -12.51
N GLU A 32 -25.85 -11.98 -12.46
CA GLU A 32 -26.00 -12.73 -11.22
C GLU A 32 -24.71 -12.72 -10.38
N PRO A 33 -24.82 -12.84 -9.04
CA PRO A 33 -23.66 -12.92 -8.17
C PRO A 33 -22.76 -14.12 -8.51
N ILE A 34 -21.45 -13.89 -8.57
CA ILE A 34 -20.44 -14.93 -8.79
C ILE A 34 -19.63 -15.12 -7.52
N ALA A 35 -19.55 -16.36 -7.04
CA ALA A 35 -18.70 -16.71 -5.90
C ALA A 35 -17.23 -16.88 -6.34
N PRO A 36 -16.27 -16.08 -5.83
CA PRO A 36 -14.89 -16.07 -6.33
C PRO A 36 -14.02 -17.18 -5.71
N PHE A 37 -14.49 -18.43 -5.69
CA PHE A 37 -13.82 -19.54 -4.99
C PHE A 37 -12.40 -19.81 -5.49
N LEU A 38 -12.18 -19.79 -6.81
CA LEU A 38 -10.87 -20.03 -7.40
C LEU A 38 -9.86 -18.95 -6.96
N LEU A 39 -10.27 -17.67 -7.03
CA LEU A 39 -9.46 -16.54 -6.60
C LEU A 39 -9.13 -16.64 -5.11
N LEU A 40 -10.12 -16.91 -4.27
CA LEU A 40 -9.93 -17.03 -2.81
C LEU A 40 -8.99 -18.19 -2.46
N ASN A 41 -9.11 -19.33 -3.13
CA ASN A 41 -8.23 -20.47 -2.87
C ASN A 41 -6.79 -20.19 -3.30
N ASN A 42 -6.58 -19.49 -4.42
CA ASN A 42 -5.24 -19.08 -4.85
C ASN A 42 -4.65 -18.03 -3.91
N LEU A 43 -5.47 -17.07 -3.44
CA LEU A 43 -5.03 -16.06 -2.47
C LEU A 43 -4.55 -16.71 -1.16
N ARG A 44 -5.30 -17.70 -0.65
CA ARG A 44 -4.93 -18.46 0.57
C ARG A 44 -3.65 -19.28 0.41
N ARG A 45 -3.38 -19.78 -0.79
CA ARG A 45 -2.13 -20.50 -1.08
C ARG A 45 -0.93 -19.57 -1.12
N LEU A 46 -1.11 -18.37 -1.68
CA LEU A 46 -0.05 -17.35 -1.74
C LEU A 46 0.21 -16.72 -0.36
N ALA A 47 -0.86 -16.49 0.39
CA ALA A 47 -0.87 -15.79 1.65
C ALA A 47 -1.70 -16.58 2.69
N PRO A 48 -1.05 -17.52 3.42
CA PRO A 48 -1.72 -18.43 4.36
C PRO A 48 -2.51 -17.76 5.48
N GLN A 49 -2.24 -16.50 5.82
CA GLN A 49 -3.02 -15.72 6.78
C GLN A 49 -4.50 -15.63 6.38
N PHE A 50 -4.81 -15.65 5.07
CA PHE A 50 -6.21 -15.67 4.60
C PHE A 50 -6.91 -17.03 4.78
N ALA A 51 -6.19 -18.05 5.24
CA ALA A 51 -6.72 -19.37 5.59
C ALA A 51 -6.94 -19.55 7.10
N GLU A 52 -6.64 -18.54 7.92
CA GLU A 52 -6.95 -18.57 9.36
C GLU A 52 -8.43 -18.83 9.60
N GLN A 53 -8.73 -19.66 10.60
CA GLN A 53 -10.09 -20.02 10.98
C GLN A 53 -10.54 -19.23 12.21
N ASP A 54 -11.81 -18.86 12.24
CA ASP A 54 -12.43 -18.28 13.42
C ASP A 54 -12.95 -19.37 14.38
N ARG A 55 -13.53 -18.95 15.50
CA ARG A 55 -14.06 -19.85 16.54
C ARG A 55 -15.26 -20.68 16.07
N SER A 56 -15.88 -20.33 14.95
CA SER A 56 -17.01 -21.06 14.36
C SER A 56 -16.57 -22.13 13.36
N GLY A 57 -15.27 -22.24 13.08
CA GLY A 57 -14.71 -23.19 12.10
C GLY A 57 -14.75 -22.68 10.65
N GLY A 58 -15.20 -21.44 10.43
CA GLY A 58 -15.15 -20.77 9.13
C GLY A 58 -13.83 -19.99 8.95
N PHE A 59 -13.56 -19.52 7.73
CA PHE A 59 -12.42 -18.63 7.49
C PHE A 59 -12.66 -17.26 8.17
N ALA A 60 -11.64 -16.78 8.88
CA ALA A 60 -11.69 -15.50 9.58
C ALA A 60 -11.74 -14.32 8.60
N GLN A 61 -12.30 -13.19 9.06
CA GLN A 61 -12.22 -11.93 8.33
C GLN A 61 -10.81 -11.37 8.40
N GLN A 62 -10.34 -10.80 7.29
CA GLN A 62 -8.96 -10.31 7.14
C GLN A 62 -8.92 -8.87 6.63
N ASP A 63 -7.75 -8.25 6.69
CA ASP A 63 -7.55 -6.85 6.28
C ASP A 63 -7.59 -6.72 4.75
N ALA A 64 -8.45 -5.84 4.24
CA ALA A 64 -8.59 -5.59 2.82
C ALA A 64 -7.36 -4.91 2.21
N ASP A 65 -6.62 -4.11 2.99
CA ASP A 65 -5.38 -3.48 2.52
C ASP A 65 -4.30 -4.54 2.27
N GLU A 66 -4.24 -5.57 3.13
CA GLU A 66 -3.32 -6.68 2.96
C GLU A 66 -3.69 -7.51 1.73
N ALA A 67 -4.99 -7.82 1.55
CA ALA A 67 -5.47 -8.52 0.36
C ALA A 67 -5.16 -7.73 -0.92
N TRP A 68 -5.36 -6.41 -0.90
CA TRP A 68 -5.00 -5.51 -2.01
C TRP A 68 -3.50 -5.55 -2.30
N THR A 69 -2.65 -5.46 -1.29
CA THR A 69 -1.20 -5.51 -1.46
C THR A 69 -0.73 -6.83 -2.06
N GLN A 70 -1.28 -7.98 -1.63
CA GLN A 70 -0.93 -9.28 -2.22
C GLN A 70 -1.39 -9.40 -3.68
N LEU A 71 -2.63 -9.00 -3.97
CA LEU A 71 -3.18 -9.02 -5.34
C LEU A 71 -2.36 -8.12 -6.28
N ILE A 72 -2.11 -6.88 -5.88
CA ILE A 72 -1.37 -5.92 -6.71
C ILE A 72 0.09 -6.35 -6.89
N SER A 73 0.71 -6.97 -5.88
CA SER A 73 2.06 -7.53 -5.99
C SER A 73 2.12 -8.63 -7.05
N ALA A 74 1.21 -9.60 -7.00
CA ALA A 74 1.13 -10.67 -8.00
C ALA A 74 0.86 -10.12 -9.41
N LEU A 75 -0.04 -9.14 -9.54
CA LEU A 75 -0.31 -8.48 -10.82
C LEU A 75 0.91 -7.71 -11.33
N ARG A 76 1.68 -7.06 -10.44
CA ARG A 76 2.90 -6.32 -10.80
C ARG A 76 3.99 -7.23 -11.35
N THR A 77 4.14 -8.45 -10.81
CA THR A 77 5.15 -9.41 -11.27
C THR A 77 4.72 -10.12 -12.56
N THR A 78 3.44 -10.43 -12.69
CA THR A 78 2.90 -11.25 -13.80
C THR A 78 2.53 -10.45 -15.05
N LEU A 79 2.02 -9.22 -14.91
CA LEU A 79 1.58 -8.42 -16.04
C LEU A 79 2.78 -7.80 -16.75
N ALA A 80 3.12 -8.41 -17.89
CA ALA A 80 4.13 -7.89 -18.78
C ALA A 80 3.81 -6.46 -19.24
N SER A 81 4.87 -5.76 -19.59
CA SER A 81 4.78 -4.53 -20.37
C SER A 81 5.89 -4.53 -21.39
N ASP A 82 5.62 -3.83 -22.49
CA ASP A 82 6.47 -3.61 -23.67
C ASP A 82 7.74 -2.77 -23.39
N GLY A 83 8.21 -2.72 -22.13
CA GLY A 83 9.36 -1.91 -21.71
C GLY A 83 9.92 -2.33 -20.35
N SER A 84 10.71 -1.45 -19.72
CA SER A 84 11.43 -1.76 -18.48
C SER A 84 10.56 -1.88 -17.22
N ARG A 85 9.36 -1.26 -17.21
CA ARG A 85 8.47 -1.18 -16.03
C ARG A 85 7.25 -2.08 -16.21
N SER A 86 6.77 -2.71 -15.12
CA SER A 86 5.53 -3.49 -15.16
C SER A 86 4.32 -2.62 -15.54
N ARG A 87 3.25 -3.24 -16.05
CA ARG A 87 2.02 -2.50 -16.37
C ARG A 87 1.43 -1.83 -15.12
N ILE A 88 1.52 -2.48 -13.96
CA ILE A 88 1.09 -1.90 -12.68
C ILE A 88 1.93 -0.66 -12.33
N ASP A 89 3.25 -0.70 -12.50
CA ASP A 89 4.10 0.46 -12.21
C ASP A 89 3.79 1.66 -13.12
N GLN A 90 3.48 1.40 -14.39
CA GLN A 90 3.11 2.46 -15.32
C GLN A 90 1.84 3.18 -14.89
N LEU A 91 0.84 2.40 -14.48
CA LEU A 91 -0.51 2.86 -14.17
C LEU A 91 -0.64 3.43 -12.75
N MET A 92 0.03 2.83 -11.77
CA MET A 92 -0.23 3.06 -10.34
C MET A 92 0.98 3.60 -9.56
N SER A 93 2.20 3.54 -10.12
CA SER A 93 3.37 3.97 -9.37
C SER A 93 3.44 5.49 -9.20
N ILE A 94 3.53 5.90 -7.94
CA ILE A 94 3.77 7.26 -7.49
C ILE A 94 5.27 7.43 -7.29
N GLY A 95 5.85 8.45 -7.92
CA GLY A 95 7.22 8.86 -7.65
C GLY A 95 7.23 9.86 -6.51
N LEU A 96 8.13 9.66 -5.54
CA LEU A 96 8.29 10.51 -4.37
C LEU A 96 9.75 10.97 -4.28
N GLN A 97 9.96 12.23 -3.90
CA GLN A 97 11.25 12.81 -3.58
C GLN A 97 11.24 13.24 -2.12
N LYS A 98 12.17 12.68 -1.35
CA LYS A 98 12.31 12.87 0.09
C LYS A 98 13.52 13.76 0.37
N THR A 99 13.33 14.73 1.25
CA THR A 99 14.40 15.61 1.75
C THR A 99 14.41 15.52 3.26
N LEU A 100 15.58 15.24 3.83
CA LEU A 100 15.79 15.28 5.27
C LEU A 100 16.69 16.45 5.63
N THR A 101 16.26 17.22 6.61
CA THR A 101 17.01 18.37 7.15
C THR A 101 17.11 18.23 8.66
N ASN A 102 18.32 18.33 9.20
CA ASN A 102 18.55 18.35 10.64
C ASN A 102 17.98 19.65 11.22
N THR A 103 17.09 19.58 12.21
CA THR A 103 16.50 20.78 12.81
C THR A 103 17.39 21.43 13.86
N GLU A 104 18.38 20.71 14.37
CA GLU A 104 19.29 21.16 15.43
C GLU A 104 20.64 21.66 14.89
N ASN A 105 20.94 21.42 13.61
CA ASN A 105 22.19 21.84 12.98
C ASN A 105 21.98 22.21 11.51
N GLU A 106 21.84 23.51 11.24
CA GLU A 106 21.64 24.05 9.89
C GLU A 106 22.89 23.96 9.00
N SER A 107 24.07 23.74 9.58
CA SER A 107 25.31 23.53 8.81
C SER A 107 25.40 22.13 8.20
N GLU A 108 24.52 21.20 8.58
CA GLU A 108 24.43 19.87 7.98
C GLU A 108 23.62 19.93 6.67
N SER A 109 24.27 19.60 5.55
CA SER A 109 23.62 19.60 4.23
C SER A 109 22.40 18.66 4.19
N PRO A 110 21.26 19.11 3.63
CA PRO A 110 20.09 18.26 3.48
C PRO A 110 20.38 17.04 2.59
N SER A 111 19.94 15.86 3.02
CA SER A 111 20.03 14.65 2.19
C SER A 111 18.75 14.46 1.38
N THR A 112 18.88 14.16 0.09
CA THR A 112 17.75 13.86 -0.80
C THR A 112 17.76 12.39 -1.24
N SER A 113 16.57 11.80 -1.36
CA SER A 113 16.39 10.46 -1.92
C SER A 113 15.11 10.39 -2.74
N SER A 114 15.06 9.44 -3.67
CA SER A 114 13.87 9.17 -4.49
C SER A 114 13.34 7.79 -4.16
N GLU A 115 12.02 7.67 -4.04
CA GLU A 115 11.33 6.41 -3.77
C GLU A 115 10.09 6.27 -4.67
N SER A 116 9.61 5.04 -4.81
CA SER A 116 8.49 4.71 -5.68
C SER A 116 7.53 3.79 -4.95
N VAL A 117 6.27 4.21 -4.84
CA VAL A 117 5.22 3.50 -4.08
C VAL A 117 3.97 3.30 -4.94
N LEU A 118 3.14 2.32 -4.60
CA LEU A 118 1.89 2.01 -5.33
C LEU A 118 0.62 2.55 -4.65
N LYS A 119 0.74 3.01 -3.41
CA LYS A 119 -0.34 3.62 -2.62
C LYS A 119 0.21 4.75 -1.76
N LEU A 120 -0.57 5.81 -1.58
CA LEU A 120 -0.29 6.86 -0.59
C LEU A 120 -1.02 6.52 0.71
N GLU A 121 -0.36 6.77 1.84
CA GLU A 121 -0.98 6.62 3.15
C GLU A 121 -1.61 7.94 3.59
N CYS A 122 -2.87 7.87 4.01
CA CYS A 122 -3.56 8.95 4.71
C CYS A 122 -3.68 8.53 6.17
N ASN A 123 -2.79 9.07 7.01
CA ASN A 123 -2.81 8.80 8.44
C ASN A 123 -3.92 9.63 9.09
N ILE A 124 -4.98 8.95 9.52
CA ILE A 124 -6.11 9.62 10.15
C ILE A 124 -5.84 9.65 11.65
N SER A 125 -5.87 10.84 12.22
CA SER A 125 -5.74 11.06 13.66
C SER A 125 -7.02 11.68 14.22
N GLY A 126 -6.99 12.00 15.52
CA GLY A 126 -8.08 12.74 16.18
C GLY A 126 -8.34 14.12 15.58
N THR A 127 -7.39 14.71 14.83
CA THR A 127 -7.49 16.06 14.25
C THR A 127 -7.76 16.08 12.75
N THR A 128 -7.65 14.94 12.05
CA THR A 128 -7.82 14.86 10.60
C THR A 128 -9.28 15.00 10.18
N ASN A 129 -9.60 16.07 9.43
CA ASN A 129 -10.96 16.33 8.92
C ASN A 129 -11.09 16.11 7.41
N PHE A 130 -9.99 16.25 6.69
CA PHE A 130 -9.93 16.19 5.24
C PHE A 130 -8.89 15.16 4.80
N LEU A 131 -9.13 14.52 3.66
CA LEU A 131 -8.19 13.58 3.06
C LEU A 131 -6.82 14.24 2.82
N ALA A 132 -6.83 15.44 2.24
CA ALA A 132 -5.61 16.19 1.93
C ALA A 132 -4.74 16.44 3.17
N SER A 133 -5.34 16.77 4.32
CA SER A 133 -4.57 16.97 5.56
C SER A 133 -3.89 15.68 6.02
N GLY A 134 -4.59 14.54 5.99
CA GLY A 134 -3.98 13.28 6.42
C GLY A 134 -2.88 12.76 5.49
N ILE A 135 -2.92 13.12 4.20
CA ILE A 135 -1.83 12.85 3.25
C ILE A 135 -0.65 13.78 3.54
N LEU A 136 -0.90 15.08 3.75
CA LEU A 136 0.16 16.05 4.08
C LEU A 136 0.89 15.68 5.38
N ASP A 137 0.15 15.26 6.40
CA ASP A 137 0.72 14.80 7.68
C ASP A 137 1.62 13.56 7.49
N ASN A 138 1.33 12.70 6.51
CA ASN A 138 2.18 11.56 6.17
C ASN A 138 3.43 11.98 5.38
N LEU A 139 3.30 12.98 4.49
CA LEU A 139 4.40 13.48 3.67
C LEU A 139 5.39 14.35 4.47
N ASP A 140 4.93 15.04 5.51
CA ASP A 140 5.74 15.90 6.37
C ASP A 140 5.87 15.27 7.77
N GLN A 141 6.97 14.55 8.00
CA GLN A 141 7.22 13.81 9.24
C GLN A 141 8.44 14.36 9.98
N GLN A 142 8.48 14.12 11.29
CA GLN A 142 9.69 14.27 12.10
C GLN A 142 10.22 12.88 12.44
N ILE A 143 11.52 12.68 12.25
CA ILE A 143 12.18 11.42 12.57
C ILE A 143 13.38 11.66 13.47
N GLU A 144 13.65 10.71 14.35
CA GLU A 144 14.86 10.71 15.18
C GLU A 144 15.93 9.87 14.48
N LYS A 145 17.11 10.46 14.28
CA LYS A 145 18.26 9.77 13.69
C LYS A 145 19.54 10.23 14.38
N THR A 146 20.51 9.33 14.51
CA THR A 146 21.85 9.70 14.94
C THR A 146 22.50 10.61 13.90
N SER A 147 22.76 11.87 14.27
CA SER A 147 23.45 12.82 13.42
C SER A 147 24.95 12.51 13.43
N PRO A 148 25.58 12.29 12.25
CA PRO A 148 27.02 12.14 12.16
C PRO A 148 27.78 13.36 12.67
N SER A 149 27.22 14.56 12.48
CA SER A 149 27.83 15.84 12.86
C SER A 149 27.78 16.10 14.37
N LEU A 150 26.70 15.69 15.04
CA LEU A 150 26.51 15.91 16.48
C LEU A 150 26.92 14.72 17.35
N GLY A 151 27.13 13.54 16.75
CA GLY A 151 27.47 12.30 17.48
C GLY A 151 26.36 11.79 18.41
N ARG A 152 25.13 12.32 18.29
CA ARG A 152 23.96 11.96 19.10
C ARG A 152 22.69 11.89 18.27
N VAL A 153 21.62 11.35 18.85
CA VAL A 153 20.28 11.40 18.25
C VAL A 153 19.84 12.86 18.17
N ALA A 154 19.39 13.24 16.98
CA ALA A 154 18.84 14.56 16.68
C ALA A 154 17.52 14.40 15.90
N ILE A 155 16.70 15.43 15.96
CA ILE A 155 15.43 15.48 15.23
C ILE A 155 15.71 15.94 13.79
N TYR A 156 15.19 15.19 12.83
CA TYR A 156 15.22 15.53 11.41
C TYR A 156 13.80 15.79 10.92
N LYS A 157 13.64 16.87 10.15
CA LYS A 157 12.42 17.15 9.40
C LYS A 157 12.50 16.45 8.06
N GLN A 158 11.64 15.47 7.87
CA GLN A 158 11.46 14.76 6.61
C GLN A 158 10.31 15.42 5.84
N LYS A 159 10.62 15.96 4.66
CA LYS A 159 9.61 16.42 3.70
C LYS A 159 9.64 15.54 2.46
N THR A 160 8.51 14.92 2.16
CA THR A 160 8.33 14.11 0.95
C THR A 160 7.39 14.83 -0.02
N ARG A 161 7.75 14.94 -1.29
CA ARG A 161 6.93 15.56 -2.33
C ARG A 161 6.76 14.60 -3.50
N ILE A 162 5.59 14.66 -4.14
CA ILE A 162 5.29 13.80 -5.29
C ILE A 162 6.06 14.33 -6.51
N SER A 163 6.97 13.52 -7.03
CA SER A 163 7.75 13.81 -8.24
C SER A 163 7.08 13.28 -9.52
N ARG A 164 6.24 12.24 -9.41
CA ARG A 164 5.44 11.69 -10.51
C ARG A 164 4.09 11.21 -10.02
N LEU A 165 3.02 11.65 -10.70
CA LEU A 165 1.66 11.14 -10.46
C LEU A 165 1.36 9.89 -11.32
N PRO A 166 0.62 8.92 -10.77
CA PRO A 166 0.10 7.78 -11.53
C PRO A 166 -1.19 8.16 -12.30
N THR A 167 -1.59 7.31 -13.24
CA THR A 167 -2.92 7.39 -13.87
C THR A 167 -4.01 7.03 -12.88
N TYR A 168 -3.76 6.00 -12.05
CA TYR A 168 -4.67 5.54 -11.01
C TYR A 168 -3.99 5.67 -9.65
N LEU A 169 -4.50 6.57 -8.82
CA LEU A 169 -3.96 6.83 -7.49
C LEU A 169 -4.73 6.01 -6.43
N ALA A 170 -4.03 5.08 -5.78
CA ALA A 170 -4.57 4.39 -4.61
C ALA A 170 -4.20 5.15 -3.33
N ILE A 171 -5.20 5.40 -2.47
CA ILE A 171 -5.00 6.04 -1.17
C ILE A 171 -5.48 5.11 -0.07
N HIS A 172 -4.59 4.72 0.81
CA HIS A 172 -4.89 3.90 1.98
C HIS A 172 -5.26 4.79 3.17
N MET A 173 -6.52 4.73 3.60
CA MET A 173 -7.00 5.45 4.77
C MET A 173 -6.67 4.70 6.06
N VAL A 174 -5.54 5.02 6.67
CA VAL A 174 -5.05 4.35 7.88
C VAL A 174 -5.86 4.84 9.08
N ARG A 175 -6.75 3.97 9.58
CA ARG A 175 -7.65 4.27 10.73
C ARG A 175 -7.41 3.40 11.95
N PHE A 176 -6.69 2.30 11.80
CA PHE A 176 -6.41 1.39 12.91
C PHE A 176 -5.11 1.78 13.59
N TYR A 177 -5.13 1.80 14.91
CA TYR A 177 -3.94 2.10 15.71
C TYR A 177 -3.99 1.33 17.03
N TRP A 178 -2.83 1.12 17.64
CA TRP A 178 -2.75 0.52 18.97
C TRP A 178 -3.00 1.58 20.03
N ARG A 179 -4.08 1.40 20.80
CA ARG A 179 -4.36 2.23 21.97
C ARG A 179 -3.62 1.66 23.18
N ARG A 180 -2.61 2.39 23.65
CA ARG A 180 -1.78 1.99 24.79
C ARG A 180 -2.57 1.93 26.11
N ASP A 181 -3.57 2.80 26.25
CA ASP A 181 -4.40 2.93 27.46
C ASP A 181 -5.32 1.73 27.68
N ILE A 182 -5.89 1.17 26.61
CA ILE A 182 -6.73 -0.04 26.68
C ILE A 182 -6.02 -1.30 26.19
N GLN A 183 -4.73 -1.20 25.82
CA GLN A 183 -3.90 -2.26 25.24
C GLN A 183 -4.62 -3.06 24.14
N LYS A 184 -5.29 -2.36 23.22
CA LYS A 184 -6.07 -2.97 22.14
C LYS A 184 -5.95 -2.17 20.84
N LYS A 185 -6.08 -2.86 19.71
CA LYS A 185 -6.26 -2.24 18.38
C LYS A 185 -7.62 -1.53 18.37
N ALA A 186 -7.62 -0.24 18.04
CA ALA A 186 -8.82 0.59 17.95
C ALA A 186 -8.95 1.20 16.56
N LYS A 187 -10.19 1.51 16.16
CA LYS A 187 -10.51 2.16 14.89
C LYS A 187 -10.90 3.61 15.12
N ILE A 188 -10.32 4.52 14.35
CA ILE A 188 -10.69 5.94 14.37
C ILE A 188 -11.96 6.12 13.53
N MET A 189 -13.05 6.44 14.24
CA MET A 189 -14.38 6.64 13.66
C MET A 189 -14.63 8.08 13.19
N ARG A 190 -13.61 8.96 13.24
CA ARG A 190 -13.73 10.34 12.79
C ARG A 190 -14.15 10.41 11.31
N LYS A 191 -15.06 11.33 11.01
CA LYS A 191 -15.48 11.63 9.64
C LYS A 191 -14.35 12.38 8.92
N VAL A 192 -13.91 11.83 7.79
CA VAL A 192 -12.90 12.45 6.92
C VAL A 192 -13.57 12.72 5.58
N LYS A 193 -13.56 13.98 5.15
CA LYS A 193 -14.09 14.38 3.84
C LYS A 193 -13.06 14.08 2.75
N PHE A 194 -13.49 13.42 1.68
CA PHE A 194 -12.73 13.21 0.45
C PHE A 194 -13.51 13.84 -0.72
N PRO A 195 -12.82 14.36 -1.75
CA PRO A 195 -13.45 14.96 -2.94
C PRO A 195 -14.17 13.93 -3.80
#